data_AF-A0A1N7P4E4-F1
#
_entry.id   AF-A0A1N7P4E4-F1
#
_cell.length_a   1.000
_cell.length_b   1.000
_cell.length_c   1.000
_cell.angle_alpha   90.00
_cell.angle_beta   90.00
_cell.angle_gamma   90.00
#
_symmetry.space_group_name_H-M   'P 1'
#
loop_
_entity.id
_entity.type
_entity.pdbx_description
1 polymer ?
#
loop_
_entity_poly.entity_id
_entity_poly.type
_entity_poly.pdbx_seq_one_letter_code
_entity_poly.pdbx_strand_id
1 'polypeptide(L)'
;MAPAMRAVNAPFVVPEFGKLPAFRMPEVFDQIVRAIVWTYRTLVVDQGKAGIVVSGHSSGAHMAARIASHDFGDEMPASTLRAVLCVSGAYDLEPVMLSARRIYIDLSEREQRFMSPIARISETKVPVHLFYGSEESPEFKRQSIAYADALRGQGKLACCTEIAGANHFEIASQMAQSDQTVGRAVAGLLSEESRKTAK
;
A
#
# COMPACT_ATOMS: atom_id res chain seq x y z
N MET A 1 9.77 -8.12 -5.82
CA MET A 1 8.84 -7.70 -6.90
C MET A 1 9.51 -7.60 -8.27
N ALA A 2 10.76 -7.12 -8.40
CA ALA A 2 11.39 -6.90 -9.71
C ALA A 2 11.29 -8.07 -10.73
N PRO A 3 11.45 -9.36 -10.35
CA PRO A 3 11.22 -10.47 -11.28
C PRO A 3 9.79 -10.54 -11.84
N ALA A 4 8.78 -10.43 -10.97
CA ALA A 4 7.37 -10.39 -11.37
C ALA A 4 7.08 -9.19 -12.30
N MET A 5 7.71 -8.04 -12.09
CA MET A 5 7.51 -6.84 -12.91
C MET A 5 8.12 -6.97 -14.30
N ARG A 6 9.28 -7.63 -14.40
CA ARG A 6 9.89 -7.99 -15.69
C ARG A 6 8.98 -8.89 -16.51
N ALA A 7 8.29 -9.85 -15.87
CA ALA A 7 7.38 -10.75 -16.56
C ALA A 7 6.18 -10.03 -17.21
N VAL A 8 5.77 -8.86 -16.69
CA VAL A 8 4.66 -8.06 -17.23
C VAL A 8 5.10 -6.77 -17.93
N ASN A 9 6.41 -6.59 -18.17
CA ASN A 9 6.99 -5.40 -18.81
C ASN A 9 6.54 -4.06 -18.20
N ALA A 10 6.33 -4.04 -16.88
CA ALA A 10 5.95 -2.84 -16.14
C ALA A 10 7.20 -2.16 -15.54
N PRO A 11 7.34 -0.83 -15.63
CA PRO A 11 8.32 -0.10 -14.86
C PRO A 11 8.13 -0.36 -13.36
N PHE A 12 9.23 -0.52 -12.64
CA PHE A 12 9.21 -0.77 -11.19
C PHE A 12 10.06 0.28 -10.48
N VAL A 13 9.43 1.07 -9.60
CA VAL A 13 10.07 2.13 -8.82
C VAL A 13 10.10 1.71 -7.36
N VAL A 14 11.28 1.78 -6.75
CA VAL A 14 11.48 1.55 -5.30
C VAL A 14 12.04 2.83 -4.71
N PRO A 15 11.20 3.69 -4.11
CA PRO A 15 11.68 4.93 -3.53
C PRO A 15 12.45 4.64 -2.24
N GLU A 16 13.57 5.33 -2.06
CA GLU A 16 14.20 5.48 -0.75
C GLU A 16 13.57 6.66 -0.01
N PHE A 17 13.44 6.52 1.30
CA PHE A 17 12.89 7.54 2.20
C PHE A 17 13.53 7.44 3.58
N GLY A 18 13.37 8.50 4.35
CA GLY A 18 13.85 8.64 5.71
C GLY A 18 13.31 7.56 6.64
N LYS A 19 14.08 7.24 7.68
CA LYS A 19 13.71 6.22 8.68
C LYS A 19 13.43 6.89 10.01
N LEU A 20 12.46 6.38 10.75
CA LEU A 20 12.22 6.77 12.14
C LEU A 20 13.41 6.29 13.01
N PRO A 21 13.77 7.02 14.08
CA PRO A 21 13.18 8.30 14.51
C PRO A 21 13.83 9.54 13.87
N ALA A 22 14.80 9.37 12.95
CA ALA A 22 15.49 10.50 12.32
C ALA A 22 14.55 11.41 11.50
N PHE A 23 13.44 10.84 11.01
CA PHE A 23 12.31 11.55 10.42
C PHE A 23 11.03 11.14 11.13
N ARG A 24 10.09 12.08 11.26
CA ARG A 24 8.72 11.81 11.73
C ARG A 24 7.96 11.04 10.66
N MET A 25 6.99 10.23 11.09
CA MET A 25 6.15 9.45 10.16
C MET A 25 5.44 10.30 9.09
N PRO A 26 4.86 11.48 9.41
CA PRO A 26 4.28 12.35 8.38
C PRO A 26 5.31 12.87 7.37
N GLU A 27 6.55 13.17 7.80
CA GLU A 27 7.61 13.63 6.90
C GLU A 27 8.04 12.52 5.93
N VAL A 28 8.11 11.28 6.42
CA VAL A 28 8.36 10.09 5.58
C VAL A 28 7.22 9.89 4.60
N PHE A 29 5.97 10.07 5.04
CA PHE A 29 4.81 10.00 4.16
C PHE A 29 4.87 11.05 3.04
N ASP A 30 5.24 12.29 3.34
CA ASP A 30 5.40 13.34 2.34
C ASP A 30 6.53 13.03 1.34
N GLN A 31 7.60 12.36 1.77
CA GLN A 31 8.65 11.87 0.85
C GLN A 31 8.10 10.82 -0.13
N ILE A 32 7.25 9.91 0.34
CA ILE A 32 6.60 8.89 -0.49
C ILE A 32 5.62 9.54 -1.47
N VAL A 33 4.84 10.54 -1.03
CA VAL A 33 3.95 11.33 -1.90
C VAL A 33 4.75 11.99 -3.03
N ARG A 34 5.87 12.65 -2.72
CA ARG A 34 6.75 13.25 -3.73
C ARG A 34 7.31 12.23 -4.72
N ALA A 35 7.67 11.03 -4.26
CA ALA A 35 8.13 9.96 -5.14
C ALA A 35 7.02 9.46 -6.08
N ILE A 36 5.77 9.41 -5.63
CA ILE A 36 4.61 9.06 -6.47
C ILE A 36 4.34 10.15 -7.50
N VAL A 37 4.38 11.43 -7.10
CA VAL A 37 4.22 12.57 -8.03
C VAL A 37 5.33 12.57 -9.09
N TRP A 38 6.58 12.30 -8.70
CA TRP A 38 7.67 12.11 -9.65
C TRP A 38 7.39 10.96 -10.62
N THR A 39 6.95 9.80 -10.09
CA THR A 39 6.59 8.62 -10.90
C THR A 39 5.49 8.94 -11.91
N TYR A 40 4.48 9.70 -11.49
CA TYR A 40 3.41 10.17 -12.38
C TYR A 40 3.96 11.04 -13.50
N ARG A 41 4.73 12.09 -13.19
CA ARG A 41 5.29 12.98 -14.22
C ARG A 41 6.18 12.21 -15.20
N THR A 42 7.10 11.40 -14.68
CA THR A 42 8.11 10.74 -15.52
C THR A 42 7.60 9.51 -16.26
N LEU A 43 6.72 8.70 -15.67
CA LEU A 43 6.28 7.45 -16.30
C LEU A 43 4.91 7.58 -16.95
N VAL A 44 3.95 8.24 -16.31
CA VAL A 44 2.60 8.38 -16.86
C VAL A 44 2.56 9.50 -17.91
N VAL A 45 3.01 10.71 -17.55
CA VAL A 45 2.95 11.86 -18.46
C VAL A 45 4.00 11.74 -19.56
N ASP A 46 5.29 11.62 -19.21
CA ASP A 46 6.37 11.67 -20.21
C ASP A 46 6.51 10.38 -21.02
N GLN A 47 6.22 9.21 -20.43
CA GLN A 47 6.36 7.89 -21.09
C GLN A 47 5.04 7.21 -21.43
N GLY A 48 3.90 7.87 -21.21
CA GLY A 48 2.59 7.39 -21.61
C GLY A 48 2.13 6.10 -20.92
N LYS A 49 2.60 5.82 -19.69
CA LYS A 49 2.09 4.68 -18.89
C LYS A 49 0.67 4.96 -18.43
N ALA A 50 -0.14 3.92 -18.29
CA ALA A 50 -1.58 4.05 -18.08
C ALA A 50 -1.98 4.49 -16.65
N GLY A 51 -1.11 4.30 -15.67
CA GLY A 51 -1.35 4.71 -14.30
C GLY A 51 -0.30 4.18 -13.33
N ILE A 52 -0.63 4.26 -12.03
CA ILE A 52 0.25 3.84 -10.93
C ILE A 52 -0.51 2.86 -10.03
N VAL A 53 0.15 1.76 -9.68
CA VAL A 53 -0.23 0.88 -8.58
C VAL A 53 0.81 1.04 -7.48
N VAL A 54 0.37 1.29 -6.25
CA VAL A 54 1.26 1.38 -5.09
C VAL A 54 1.13 0.10 -4.27
N SER A 55 2.26 -0.51 -3.96
CA SER A 55 2.29 -1.70 -3.13
C SER A 55 3.26 -1.56 -1.97
N GLY A 56 2.96 -2.21 -0.85
CA GLY A 56 3.87 -2.23 0.28
C GLY A 56 3.70 -3.47 1.16
N HIS A 57 4.73 -3.73 1.96
CA HIS A 57 4.76 -4.74 3.01
C HIS A 57 4.99 -4.09 4.37
N SER A 58 4.34 -4.57 5.44
CA SER A 58 4.59 -4.11 6.81
C SER A 58 4.39 -2.58 6.96
N SER A 59 5.42 -1.84 7.37
CA SER A 59 5.38 -0.36 7.40
C SER A 59 5.15 0.26 6.02
N GLY A 60 5.64 -0.37 4.94
CA GLY A 60 5.32 0.03 3.57
C GLY A 60 3.84 -0.20 3.23
N ALA A 61 3.22 -1.27 3.74
CA ALA A 61 1.80 -1.53 3.57
C ALA A 61 0.93 -0.49 4.29
N HIS A 62 1.37 -0.04 5.47
CA HIS A 62 0.76 1.10 6.16
C HIS A 62 0.79 2.37 5.30
N MET A 63 1.97 2.72 4.76
CA MET A 63 2.11 3.90 3.91
C MET A 63 1.29 3.79 2.63
N ALA A 64 1.29 2.62 1.98
CA ALA A 64 0.48 2.35 0.79
C ALA A 64 -1.02 2.50 1.09
N ALA A 65 -1.51 1.95 2.20
CA ALA A 65 -2.88 2.11 2.63
C ALA A 65 -3.23 3.58 2.91
N ARG A 66 -2.31 4.35 3.51
CA ARG A 66 -2.52 5.79 3.72
C ARG A 66 -2.56 6.57 2.40
N ILE A 67 -1.77 6.18 1.39
CA ILE A 67 -1.83 6.75 0.04
C ILE A 67 -3.20 6.54 -0.62
N ALA A 68 -3.90 5.44 -0.33
CA ALA A 68 -5.22 5.16 -0.90
C ALA A 68 -6.27 6.24 -0.59
N SER A 69 -6.09 6.97 0.52
CA SER A 69 -6.92 8.11 0.96
C SER A 69 -6.20 9.45 0.89
N HIS A 70 -5.07 9.54 0.18
CA HIS A 70 -4.37 10.81 0.00
C HIS A 70 -5.01 11.64 -1.11
N ASP A 71 -5.01 12.95 -0.92
CA ASP A 71 -5.40 13.89 -1.96
C ASP A 71 -4.18 14.60 -2.53
N PHE A 72 -3.88 14.30 -3.79
CA PHE A 72 -2.72 14.86 -4.50
C PHE A 72 -3.00 16.25 -5.08
N GLY A 73 -4.25 16.73 -5.02
CA GLY A 73 -4.63 18.04 -5.57
C GLY A 73 -4.25 18.18 -7.05
N ASP A 74 -3.67 19.33 -7.40
CA ASP A 74 -3.28 19.64 -8.78
C ASP A 74 -1.97 18.95 -9.22
N GLU A 75 -1.25 18.28 -8.33
CA GLU A 75 0.02 17.63 -8.67
C GLU A 75 -0.16 16.31 -9.44
N MET A 76 -1.28 15.62 -9.22
CA MET A 76 -1.61 14.36 -9.88
C MET A 76 -3.13 14.11 -9.86
N PRO A 77 -3.77 13.85 -11.01
CA PRO A 77 -5.18 13.46 -11.05
C PRO A 77 -5.41 12.18 -10.23
N ALA A 78 -6.45 12.16 -9.39
CA ALA A 78 -6.77 11.02 -8.54
C ALA A 78 -7.00 9.71 -9.32
N SER A 79 -7.45 9.80 -10.57
CA SER A 79 -7.66 8.65 -11.49
C SER A 79 -6.36 7.96 -11.91
N THR A 80 -5.20 8.61 -11.72
CA THR A 80 -3.87 8.06 -12.01
C THR A 80 -3.51 6.92 -11.08
N LEU A 81 -3.88 7.03 -9.79
CA LEU A 81 -3.71 5.93 -8.85
C LEU A 81 -4.79 4.89 -9.12
N ARG A 82 -4.39 3.70 -9.57
CA ARG A 82 -5.30 2.65 -10.05
C ARG A 82 -5.76 1.74 -8.92
N ALA A 83 -4.84 1.36 -8.04
CA ALA A 83 -5.09 0.48 -6.91
C ALA A 83 -3.95 0.58 -5.90
N VAL A 84 -4.23 0.08 -4.69
CA VAL A 84 -3.23 -0.14 -3.65
C VAL A 84 -3.19 -1.61 -3.27
N LEU A 85 -2.01 -2.19 -3.11
CA LEU A 85 -1.80 -3.55 -2.63
C LEU A 85 -1.00 -3.55 -1.33
N CYS A 86 -1.60 -4.02 -0.26
CA CYS A 86 -1.00 -4.05 1.07
C CYS A 86 -0.77 -5.50 1.52
N VAL A 87 0.43 -5.76 2.02
CA VAL A 87 0.82 -7.06 2.58
C VAL A 87 1.22 -6.87 4.05
N SER A 88 0.49 -7.49 4.97
CA SER A 88 0.84 -7.53 6.40
C SER A 88 1.01 -6.15 7.04
N GLY A 89 0.10 -5.22 6.74
CA GLY A 89 0.19 -3.84 7.21
C GLY A 89 -0.42 -3.61 8.60
N ALA A 90 -0.03 -2.51 9.23
CA ALA A 90 -0.78 -1.92 10.32
C ALA A 90 -1.64 -0.76 9.77
N TYR A 91 -2.93 -0.77 10.07
CA TYR A 91 -3.93 0.17 9.54
C TYR A 91 -4.57 1.04 10.62
N ASP A 92 -4.31 0.72 11.89
CA ASP A 92 -4.66 1.48 13.07
C ASP A 92 -3.40 1.67 13.93
N LEU A 93 -3.03 2.91 14.19
CA LEU A 93 -1.86 3.23 15.00
C LEU A 93 -2.17 3.30 16.50
N GLU A 94 -3.43 3.25 16.94
CA GLU A 94 -3.74 3.26 18.38
C GLU A 94 -3.03 2.13 19.15
N PRO A 95 -3.08 0.86 18.73
CA PRO A 95 -2.34 -0.21 19.38
C PRO A 95 -0.81 -0.01 19.33
N VAL A 96 -0.30 0.63 18.26
CA VAL A 96 1.13 0.93 18.12
C VAL A 96 1.57 1.96 19.17
N MET A 97 0.75 3.00 19.38
CA MET A 97 1.00 4.04 20.38
C MET A 97 0.89 3.53 21.82
N LEU A 98 0.16 2.44 22.05
CA LEU A 98 0.06 1.78 23.36
C LEU A 98 1.17 0.73 23.61
N SER A 99 2.05 0.52 22.64
CA SER A 99 3.12 -0.48 22.71
C SER A 99 4.49 0.13 22.99
N ALA A 100 5.49 -0.73 23.25
CA ALA A 100 6.90 -0.31 23.36
C ALA A 100 7.42 0.43 22.11
N ARG A 101 6.74 0.31 20.96
CA ARG A 101 7.10 1.02 19.73
C ARG A 101 6.95 2.53 19.83
N ARG A 102 6.16 3.05 20.78
CA ARG A 102 6.01 4.50 21.01
C ARG A 102 7.33 5.20 21.32
N ILE A 103 8.34 4.48 21.81
CA ILE A 103 9.69 5.03 22.06
C ILE A 103 10.32 5.63 20.79
N TYR A 104 10.00 5.08 19.61
CA TYR A 104 10.54 5.56 18.33
C TYR A 104 9.47 5.94 17.29
N ILE A 105 8.20 5.58 17.54
CA ILE A 105 7.03 6.07 16.80
C ILE A 105 6.28 7.04 17.72
N ASP A 106 6.77 8.27 17.79
CA ASP A 106 6.20 9.31 18.65
C ASP A 106 5.33 10.29 17.85
N LEU A 107 4.03 10.03 17.88
CA LEU A 107 3.00 10.79 17.18
C LEU A 107 2.11 11.51 18.19
N SER A 108 1.80 12.76 17.91
CA SER A 108 0.65 13.42 18.55
C SER A 108 -0.64 12.69 18.16
N GLU A 109 -1.70 12.84 18.95
CA GLU A 109 -3.00 12.25 18.58
C GLU A 109 -3.50 12.69 17.20
N ARG A 110 -3.24 13.96 16.83
CA ARG A 110 -3.59 14.50 15.52
C ARG A 110 -2.85 13.75 14.41
N GLU A 111 -1.55 13.51 14.58
CA GLU A 111 -0.76 12.77 13.60
C GLU A 111 -1.12 11.29 13.58
N GLN A 112 -1.39 10.67 14.72
CA GLN A 112 -1.87 9.29 14.80
C GLN A 112 -3.17 9.12 14.01
N ARG A 113 -4.17 9.99 14.21
CA ARG A 113 -5.43 10.00 13.45
C ARG A 113 -5.20 10.31 11.96
N PHE A 114 -4.27 11.19 11.64
CA PHE A 114 -3.93 11.53 10.26
C PHE A 114 -3.23 10.37 9.53
N MET A 115 -2.34 9.66 10.22
CA MET A 115 -1.54 8.58 9.66
C MET A 115 -2.23 7.22 9.68
N SER A 116 -3.25 7.00 10.53
CA SER A 116 -3.99 5.73 10.56
C SER A 116 -4.91 5.57 9.34
N PRO A 117 -4.68 4.60 8.44
CA PRO A 117 -5.55 4.37 7.29
C PRO A 117 -7.03 4.17 7.65
N ILE A 118 -7.33 3.46 8.74
CA ILE A 118 -8.71 3.18 9.15
C ILE A 118 -9.49 4.45 9.53
N ALA A 119 -8.80 5.46 10.08
CA ALA A 119 -9.40 6.75 10.45
C ALA A 119 -9.70 7.63 9.22
N ARG A 120 -9.26 7.23 8.03
CA ARG A 120 -9.40 7.95 6.77
C ARG A 120 -10.23 7.17 5.76
N ILE A 121 -11.05 6.22 6.23
CA ILE A 121 -11.71 5.24 5.37
C ILE A 121 -12.63 5.88 4.32
N SER A 122 -13.40 6.91 4.72
CA SER A 122 -14.33 7.65 3.84
C SER A 122 -13.63 8.45 2.74
N GLU A 123 -12.33 8.67 2.87
CA GLU A 123 -11.50 9.39 1.88
C GLU A 123 -10.80 8.43 0.92
N THR A 124 -10.94 7.11 1.11
CA THR A 124 -10.30 6.12 0.24
C THR A 124 -10.83 6.24 -1.19
N LYS A 125 -9.96 6.60 -2.13
CA LYS A 125 -10.34 6.92 -3.52
C LYS A 125 -10.29 5.69 -4.42
N VAL A 126 -9.38 4.75 -4.15
CA VAL A 126 -9.03 3.63 -5.04
C VAL A 126 -9.32 2.26 -4.42
N PRO A 127 -9.46 1.19 -5.24
CA PRO A 127 -9.56 -0.18 -4.73
C PRO A 127 -8.30 -0.59 -3.96
N VAL A 128 -8.50 -1.30 -2.84
CA VAL A 128 -7.43 -1.79 -1.97
C VAL A 128 -7.46 -3.31 -1.92
N HIS A 129 -6.31 -3.92 -2.21
CA HIS A 129 -6.04 -5.35 -2.10
C HIS A 129 -5.27 -5.63 -0.82
N LEU A 130 -5.78 -6.51 0.03
CA LEU A 130 -5.17 -6.86 1.31
C LEU A 130 -4.75 -8.33 1.35
N PHE A 131 -3.52 -8.56 1.81
CA PHE A 131 -2.95 -9.89 2.04
C PHE A 131 -2.29 -9.92 3.42
N TYR A 132 -2.44 -11.02 4.14
CA TYR A 132 -1.77 -11.27 5.42
C TYR A 132 -1.57 -12.78 5.61
N GLY A 133 -0.60 -13.18 6.41
CA GLY A 133 -0.25 -14.59 6.65
C GLY A 133 -1.04 -15.23 7.79
N SER A 134 -1.32 -16.54 7.67
CA SER A 134 -1.97 -17.30 8.75
C SER A 134 -1.05 -17.51 9.96
N GLU A 135 0.26 -17.30 9.83
CA GLU A 135 1.23 -17.41 10.94
C GLU A 135 1.72 -16.03 11.41
N GLU A 136 0.96 -14.97 11.11
CA GLU A 136 1.21 -13.64 11.67
C GLU A 136 0.72 -13.48 13.11
N SER A 137 1.19 -12.42 13.77
CA SER A 137 0.70 -12.09 15.10
C SER A 137 -0.81 -11.83 15.08
N PRO A 138 -1.52 -12.10 16.19
CA PRO A 138 -2.96 -11.82 16.28
C PRO A 138 -3.32 -10.38 15.92
N GLU A 139 -2.44 -9.42 16.24
CA GLU A 139 -2.70 -8.01 15.97
C GLU A 139 -2.64 -7.67 14.47
N PHE A 140 -1.69 -8.22 13.71
CA PHE A 140 -1.66 -7.99 12.26
C PHE A 140 -2.88 -8.60 11.56
N LYS A 141 -3.31 -9.79 11.98
CA LYS A 141 -4.53 -10.41 11.47
C LYS A 141 -5.76 -9.57 11.81
N ARG A 142 -5.90 -9.17 13.07
CA ARG A 142 -7.01 -8.34 13.55
C ARG A 142 -7.11 -7.03 12.76
N GLN A 143 -5.99 -6.32 12.59
CA GLN A 143 -5.98 -5.07 11.83
C GLN A 143 -6.30 -5.29 10.35
N SER A 144 -5.79 -6.36 9.73
CA SER A 144 -6.09 -6.69 8.33
C SER A 144 -7.58 -6.94 8.12
N ILE A 145 -8.22 -7.69 9.02
CA ILE A 145 -9.66 -7.97 8.98
C ILE A 145 -10.47 -6.68 9.23
N ALA A 146 -10.14 -5.94 10.28
CA ALA A 146 -10.86 -4.70 10.63
C ALA A 146 -10.79 -3.65 9.51
N TYR A 147 -9.63 -3.48 8.89
CA TYR A 147 -9.47 -2.57 7.77
C TYR A 147 -10.19 -3.07 6.51
N ALA A 148 -10.17 -4.39 6.25
CA ALA A 148 -10.94 -4.97 5.15
C ALA A 148 -12.44 -4.73 5.30
N ASP A 149 -12.99 -4.92 6.51
CA ASP A 149 -14.41 -4.70 6.79
C ASP A 149 -14.80 -3.22 6.60
N ALA A 150 -13.96 -2.30 7.09
CA ALA A 150 -14.14 -0.87 6.88
C ALA A 150 -14.12 -0.49 5.39
N LEU A 151 -13.17 -1.04 4.63
CA LEU A 151 -13.08 -0.84 3.17
C LEU A 151 -14.28 -1.42 2.43
N ARG A 152 -14.79 -2.58 2.86
CA ARG A 152 -15.98 -3.21 2.29
C ARG A 152 -17.20 -2.32 2.50
N GLY A 153 -17.34 -1.72 3.69
CA GLY A 153 -18.39 -0.74 3.98
C GLY A 153 -18.36 0.50 3.09
N GLN A 154 -17.19 0.86 2.53
CA GLN A 154 -17.02 1.96 1.58
C GLN A 154 -17.03 1.51 0.10
N GLY A 155 -17.20 0.21 -0.19
CA GLY A 155 -17.10 -0.33 -1.55
C GLY A 155 -15.70 -0.22 -2.16
N LYS A 156 -14.65 -0.13 -1.32
CA LYS A 156 -13.24 0.02 -1.75
C LYS A 156 -12.39 -1.22 -1.52
N LEU A 157 -12.92 -2.27 -0.89
CA LEU A 157 -12.22 -3.54 -0.74
C LEU A 157 -12.23 -4.30 -2.08
N ALA A 158 -11.07 -4.49 -2.69
CA ALA A 158 -10.92 -5.32 -3.88
C ALA A 158 -10.76 -6.81 -3.52
N CYS A 159 -9.91 -7.10 -2.54
CA CYS A 159 -9.81 -8.43 -1.93
C CYS A 159 -9.18 -8.35 -0.53
N CYS A 160 -9.43 -9.40 0.27
CA CYS A 160 -8.74 -9.65 1.53
C CYS A 160 -8.44 -11.15 1.60
N THR A 161 -7.17 -11.53 1.58
CA THR A 161 -6.76 -12.94 1.47
C THR A 161 -5.77 -13.30 2.57
N GLU A 162 -6.10 -14.30 3.38
CA GLU A 162 -5.15 -14.94 4.28
C GLU A 162 -4.28 -15.94 3.50
N ILE A 163 -2.97 -15.87 3.67
CA ILE A 163 -2.00 -16.75 3.03
C ILE A 163 -1.59 -17.83 4.04
N ALA A 164 -2.07 -19.05 3.78
CA ALA A 164 -1.83 -20.20 4.64
C ALA A 164 -0.33 -20.50 4.78
N GLY A 165 0.09 -20.78 6.02
CA GLY A 165 1.45 -21.19 6.38
C GLY A 165 2.51 -20.10 6.25
N ALA A 166 2.14 -18.88 5.88
CA ALA A 166 3.08 -17.78 5.75
C ALA A 166 3.15 -16.95 7.04
N ASN A 167 4.35 -16.72 7.54
CA ASN A 167 4.59 -15.70 8.57
C ASN A 167 4.82 -14.30 7.94
N HIS A 168 5.00 -13.31 8.82
CA HIS A 168 5.16 -11.88 8.47
C HIS A 168 6.27 -11.62 7.43
N PHE A 169 7.33 -12.42 7.40
CA PHE A 169 8.46 -12.23 6.49
C PHE A 169 8.34 -13.08 5.23
N GLU A 170 7.83 -14.31 5.36
CA GLU A 170 7.68 -15.24 4.22
C GLU A 170 6.69 -14.73 3.19
N ILE A 171 5.57 -14.13 3.63
CA ILE A 171 4.56 -13.58 2.73
C ILE A 171 5.11 -12.47 1.83
N ALA A 172 6.10 -11.70 2.29
CA ALA A 172 6.73 -10.65 1.48
C ALA A 172 7.46 -11.21 0.26
N SER A 173 8.02 -12.43 0.37
CA SER A 173 8.69 -13.09 -0.75
C SER A 173 7.75 -13.41 -1.90
N GLN A 174 6.47 -13.72 -1.60
CA GLN A 174 5.46 -14.01 -2.62
C GLN A 174 5.19 -12.81 -3.55
N MET A 175 5.43 -11.57 -3.10
CA MET A 175 5.31 -10.38 -3.95
C MET A 175 6.27 -10.41 -5.15
N ALA A 176 7.38 -11.16 -5.06
CA ALA A 176 8.34 -11.32 -6.15
C ALA A 176 8.08 -12.54 -7.04
N GLN A 177 7.20 -13.45 -6.62
CA GLN A 177 6.99 -14.76 -7.22
C GLN A 177 5.66 -14.76 -7.98
N SER A 178 5.72 -14.66 -9.31
CA SER A 178 4.53 -14.52 -10.16
C SER A 178 3.60 -15.74 -10.15
N ASP A 179 4.08 -16.88 -9.69
CA ASP A 179 3.35 -18.14 -9.49
C ASP A 179 2.72 -18.26 -8.10
N GLN A 180 2.98 -17.31 -7.19
CA GLN A 180 2.35 -17.23 -5.88
C GLN A 180 1.14 -16.30 -5.89
N THR A 181 0.26 -16.45 -4.90
CA THR A 181 -1.01 -15.71 -4.83
C THR A 181 -0.79 -14.20 -4.83
N VAL A 182 0.13 -13.70 -4.02
CA VAL A 182 0.41 -12.25 -3.96
C VAL A 182 1.03 -11.75 -5.27
N GLY A 183 2.03 -12.46 -5.82
CA GLY A 183 2.66 -12.07 -7.08
C GLY A 183 1.71 -12.11 -8.28
N ARG A 184 0.79 -13.07 -8.34
CA ARG A 184 -0.31 -13.09 -9.32
C ARG A 184 -1.21 -11.86 -9.21
N ALA A 185 -1.56 -11.45 -7.99
CA ALA A 185 -2.38 -10.26 -7.79
C ALA A 185 -1.67 -8.99 -8.28
N VAL A 186 -0.36 -8.84 -7.99
CA VAL A 186 0.44 -7.73 -8.51
C VAL A 186 0.46 -7.74 -10.04
N ALA A 187 0.72 -8.90 -10.66
CA ALA A 187 0.73 -9.03 -12.12
C ALA A 187 -0.65 -8.75 -12.75
N GLY A 188 -1.74 -9.20 -12.10
CA GLY A 188 -3.12 -8.94 -12.53
C GLY A 188 -3.43 -7.44 -12.59
N LEU A 189 -3.07 -6.71 -11.53
CA LEU A 189 -3.27 -5.26 -11.43
C LEU A 189 -2.58 -4.47 -12.56
N LEU A 190 -1.47 -4.99 -13.09
CA LEU A 190 -0.68 -4.34 -14.15
C LEU A 190 -1.06 -4.83 -15.55
N SER A 191 -1.68 -6.00 -15.68
CA SER A 191 -2.03 -6.60 -16.98
C SER A 191 -3.46 -6.33 -17.42
N GLU A 192 -4.39 -6.03 -16.50
CA GLU A 192 -5.73 -5.52 -16.84
C GLU A 192 -5.69 -4.21 -17.64
N GLU A 193 -4.55 -3.50 -17.62
CA GLU A 193 -4.29 -2.31 -18.43
C GLU A 193 -4.02 -2.62 -19.92
N SER A 194 -3.22 -3.65 -20.25
CA SER A 194 -2.90 -3.96 -21.66
C SER A 194 -4.11 -4.36 -22.49
N ARG A 195 -5.20 -4.81 -21.86
CA ARG A 195 -6.44 -5.19 -22.57
C ARG A 195 -7.43 -4.03 -22.75
N LYS A 196 -7.34 -2.94 -21.97
CA LYS A 196 -8.25 -1.78 -22.10
C LYS A 196 -7.73 -0.72 -23.07
N THR A 197 -6.42 -0.67 -23.33
CA THR A 197 -5.81 0.20 -24.35
C THR A 197 -5.75 -0.42 -25.75
N ALA A 198 -6.05 -1.71 -25.88
CA ALA A 198 -6.05 -2.45 -27.15
C ALA A 198 -7.45 -2.58 -27.79
N LYS A 199 -8.44 -1.85 -27.29
CA LYS A 199 -9.83 -1.86 -27.75
C LYS A 199 -10.32 -0.44 -28.00
#